data_AF-C4JH82-F1
#
_entry.id   AF-C4JH82-F1
#
_cell.length_a   1.000
_cell.length_b   1.000
_cell.length_c   1.000
_cell.angle_alpha   90.00
_cell.angle_beta   90.00
_cell.angle_gamma   90.00
#
_symmetry.space_group_name_H-M   'P 1'
#
loop_
_entity.id
_entity.type
_entity.pdbx_description
1 polymer ?
#
loop_
_entity_poly.entity_id
_entity_poly.type
_entity_poly.pdbx_seq_one_letter_code
_entity_poly.pdbx_strand_id
1 'polypeptide(L)'
;MGVTKKIIKHGNGVDKPAKGDNIVMKYRGCLYDPNKASENYMGTQFDSTEHRGEFKIKIGIGAVIRGWDEAVPEMTLGEKSILTITE
;
A
#
# COMPACT_ATOMS: atom_id res chain seq x y z
N MET A 1 11.77 1.51 10.97
CA MET A 1 10.73 1.33 9.95
C MET A 1 9.61 0.46 10.45
N GLY A 2 8.47 1.05 10.79
CA GLY A 2 7.22 0.35 11.05
C GLY A 2 6.19 0.66 9.97
N VAL A 3 5.22 -0.23 9.78
CA VAL A 3 4.06 0.01 8.92
C VAL A 3 2.78 -0.22 9.70
N THR A 4 1.86 0.73 9.61
CA THR A 4 0.49 0.59 10.13
C THR A 4 -0.47 0.46 8.96
N LYS A 5 -1.27 -0.61 8.96
CA LYS A 5 -2.30 -0.86 7.95
C LYS A 5 -3.69 -0.54 8.51
N LYS A 6 -4.43 0.34 7.84
CA LYS A 6 -5.85 0.60 8.10
C LYS A 6 -6.68 0.17 6.90
N ILE A 7 -7.54 -0.83 7.08
CA ILE A 7 -8.41 -1.34 6.01
C ILE A 7 -9.53 -0.35 5.75
N ILE A 8 -9.71 0.06 4.48
CA ILE A 8 -10.84 0.87 4.01
C ILE A 8 -11.92 -0.03 3.42
N LYS A 9 -11.50 -1.06 2.66
CA LYS A 9 -12.37 -2.04 2.04
C LYS A 9 -11.71 -3.40 2.13
N HIS A 10 -12.42 -4.37 2.69
CA HIS A 10 -11.96 -5.75 2.72
C HIS A 10 -11.88 -6.33 1.30
N GLY A 11 -10.83 -7.11 1.06
CA GLY A 11 -10.70 -7.93 -0.14
C GLY A 11 -11.53 -9.21 -0.01
N ASN A 12 -11.15 -10.22 -0.79
CA ASN A 12 -11.88 -11.50 -0.82
C ASN A 12 -11.60 -12.42 0.38
N GLY A 13 -10.66 -12.08 1.27
CA GLY A 13 -10.37 -12.88 2.46
C GLY A 13 -9.59 -14.19 2.19
N VAL A 14 -9.34 -14.55 0.94
CA VAL A 14 -8.82 -15.86 0.54
C VAL A 14 -7.46 -15.71 -0.16
N ASP A 15 -7.42 -14.94 -1.23
CA ASP A 15 -6.22 -14.82 -2.05
C ASP A 15 -5.28 -13.77 -1.44
N LYS A 16 -4.21 -14.24 -0.80
CA LYS A 16 -3.13 -13.41 -0.27
C LYS A 16 -1.86 -13.59 -1.10
N PRO A 17 -1.13 -12.51 -1.41
CA PRO A 17 0.10 -12.64 -2.18
C PRO A 17 1.21 -13.25 -1.32
N ALA A 18 1.91 -14.22 -1.89
CA ALA A 18 3.07 -14.85 -1.27
C ALA A 18 4.38 -14.15 -1.68
N LYS A 19 5.44 -14.44 -0.94
CA LYS A 19 6.79 -13.95 -1.25
C LYS A 19 7.20 -14.38 -2.66
N GLY A 20 7.55 -13.41 -3.51
CA GLY A 20 7.97 -13.61 -4.89
C GLY A 20 6.85 -13.50 -5.92
N ASP A 21 5.59 -13.39 -5.49
CA ASP A 21 4.45 -13.25 -6.39
C ASP A 21 4.47 -11.92 -7.12
N ASN A 22 4.05 -11.96 -8.39
CA ASN A 22 3.78 -10.76 -9.17
C ASN A 22 2.40 -10.25 -8.81
N ILE A 23 2.35 -9.07 -8.19
CA ILE A 23 1.10 -8.39 -7.87
C ILE A 23 0.87 -7.22 -8.79
N VAL A 24 -0.39 -6.84 -8.91
CA VAL A 24 -0.84 -5.64 -9.61
C VAL A 24 -1.62 -4.80 -8.62
N MET A 25 -1.22 -3.54 -8.44
CA MET A 25 -1.91 -2.63 -7.53
C MET A 25 -2.10 -1.24 -8.12
N LYS A 26 -3.11 -0.55 -7.58
CA LYS A 26 -3.29 0.89 -7.75
C LYS A 26 -3.01 1.55 -6.40
N TYR A 27 -2.22 2.63 -6.41
CA TYR A 27 -1.88 3.37 -5.22
C TYR A 27 -1.88 4.88 -5.46
N ARG A 28 -1.98 5.60 -4.34
CA ARG A 28 -1.76 7.05 -4.26
C ARG A 28 -0.82 7.30 -3.08
N GLY A 29 0.39 7.75 -3.38
CA GLY A 29 1.41 8.09 -2.41
C GLY A 29 1.33 9.56 -2.04
N CYS A 30 1.15 9.85 -0.75
CA CYS A 30 1.18 11.19 -0.20
C CYS A 30 2.19 11.29 0.94
N LEU A 31 2.78 12.47 1.13
CA LEU A 31 3.56 12.79 2.31
C LEU A 31 2.65 12.83 3.54
N TYR A 32 3.15 12.39 4.69
CA TYR A 32 2.41 12.46 5.94
C TYR A 32 2.25 13.93 6.37
N ASP A 33 1.02 14.35 6.69
CA ASP A 33 0.72 15.69 7.20
C ASP A 33 -0.10 15.58 8.49
N PRO A 34 0.45 15.96 9.67
CA PRO A 34 -0.25 15.89 10.95
C PRO A 34 -1.50 16.79 11.00
N ASN A 35 -1.58 17.83 10.16
CA ASN A 35 -2.72 18.75 10.13
C ASN A 35 -3.92 18.19 9.35
N LYS A 36 -3.73 17.09 8.62
CA LYS A 36 -4.77 16.49 7.77
C LYS A 36 -5.37 15.22 8.35
N ALA A 37 -5.67 15.22 9.64
CA ALA A 37 -6.27 14.06 10.32
C ALA A 37 -7.57 13.58 9.66
N SER A 38 -8.39 14.50 9.13
CA SER A 38 -9.63 14.19 8.40
C SER A 38 -9.41 13.45 7.08
N GLU A 39 -8.23 13.59 6.48
CA GLU A 39 -7.84 12.95 5.22
C GLU A 39 -6.89 11.76 5.45
N ASN A 40 -6.91 11.14 6.63
CA ASN A 40 -5.99 10.08 7.04
C ASN A 40 -4.52 10.50 6.99
N TYR A 41 -4.23 11.75 7.32
CA TYR A 41 -2.89 12.35 7.30
C TYR A 41 -2.23 12.37 5.91
N MET A 42 -3.03 12.25 4.84
CA MET A 42 -2.53 12.32 3.47
C MET A 42 -2.34 13.79 3.06
N GLY A 43 -1.10 14.25 3.12
CA GLY A 43 -0.63 15.56 2.66
C GLY A 43 -0.47 15.65 1.15
N THR A 44 0.63 16.26 0.73
CA THR A 44 0.98 16.44 -0.69
C THR A 44 1.19 15.09 -1.37
N GLN A 45 0.44 14.85 -2.45
CA GLN A 45 0.66 13.70 -3.31
C GLN A 45 2.00 13.84 -4.04
N PHE A 46 2.83 12.80 -3.97
CA PHE A 46 4.09 12.74 -4.72
C PHE A 46 4.03 11.75 -5.88
N ASP A 47 3.16 10.74 -5.80
CA ASP A 47 3.01 9.74 -6.86
C ASP A 47 1.61 9.10 -6.86
N SER A 48 1.12 8.71 -8.04
CA SER A 48 -0.13 7.97 -8.18
C SER A 48 -0.18 7.13 -9.45
N THR A 49 -0.87 5.99 -9.36
CA THR A 49 -1.13 5.12 -10.52
C THR A 49 -2.29 5.59 -11.39
N GLU A 50 -3.06 6.60 -10.96
CA GLU A 50 -4.23 7.09 -11.71
C GLU A 50 -3.87 7.58 -13.11
N HIS A 51 -2.68 8.18 -13.27
CA HIS A 51 -2.21 8.68 -14.56
C HIS A 51 -1.22 7.74 -15.28
N ARG A 52 -0.58 6.81 -14.55
CA ARG A 52 0.43 5.88 -15.09
C ARG A 52 -0.11 4.50 -15.48
N GLY A 53 -1.31 4.15 -15.05
CA GLY A 53 -1.83 2.79 -15.19
C GLY A 53 -1.38 1.89 -14.04
N GLU A 54 -1.59 0.59 -14.20
CA GLU A 54 -1.41 -0.40 -13.13
C GLU A 54 0.06 -0.61 -12.75
N PHE A 55 0.36 -0.61 -11.46
CA PHE A 55 1.70 -0.88 -10.95
C PHE A 55 1.90 -2.39 -10.75
N LYS A 56 2.86 -2.96 -11.48
CA LYS A 56 3.19 -4.39 -11.42
C LYS A 56 4.54 -4.59 -10.75
N ILE A 57 4.59 -5.38 -9.68
CA ILE A 57 5.84 -5.64 -8.94
C ILE A 57 5.85 -7.02 -8.30
N LYS A 58 7.05 -7.55 -8.03
CA LYS A 58 7.24 -8.72 -7.17
C LYS A 58 7.31 -8.29 -5.71
N ILE A 59 6.49 -8.90 -4.85
CA ILE A 59 6.41 -8.54 -3.43
C ILE A 59 7.22 -9.51 -2.55
N GLY A 60 7.74 -9.01 -1.41
CA GLY A 60 8.40 -9.81 -0.39
C GLY A 60 9.86 -10.17 -0.71
N ILE A 61 10.45 -9.55 -1.72
CA ILE A 61 11.83 -9.84 -2.19
C ILE A 61 12.80 -8.67 -1.98
N GLY A 62 12.39 -7.59 -1.32
CA GLY A 62 13.20 -6.38 -1.14
C GLY A 62 13.24 -5.47 -2.37
N ALA A 63 12.28 -5.64 -3.30
CA ALA A 63 12.18 -4.81 -4.51
C ALA A 63 11.45 -3.47 -4.28
N VAL A 64 10.76 -3.34 -3.15
CA VAL A 64 10.03 -2.13 -2.72
C VAL A 64 10.42 -1.74 -1.31
N ILE A 65 9.93 -0.57 -0.87
CA ILE A 65 10.12 -0.13 0.51
C ILE A 65 9.58 -1.17 1.50
N ARG A 66 10.28 -1.31 2.63
CA ARG A 66 10.01 -2.36 3.62
C ARG A 66 8.56 -2.40 4.10
N GLY A 67 7.93 -1.24 4.28
CA GLY A 67 6.53 -1.18 4.70
C GLY A 67 5.56 -1.83 3.70
N TRP A 68 5.87 -1.83 2.41
CA TRP A 68 5.07 -2.55 1.41
C TRP A 68 5.31 -4.05 1.48
N ASP A 69 6.57 -4.45 1.55
CA ASP A 69 6.96 -5.85 1.66
C ASP A 69 6.39 -6.54 2.90
N GLU A 70 6.11 -5.79 3.98
CA GLU A 70 5.46 -6.30 5.18
C GLU A 70 3.93 -6.22 5.12
N ALA A 71 3.35 -5.10 4.66
CA ALA A 71 1.90 -4.90 4.73
C ALA A 71 1.09 -5.53 3.60
N VAL A 72 1.67 -5.62 2.39
CA VAL A 72 0.96 -6.12 1.20
C VAL A 72 0.70 -7.63 1.25
N PRO A 73 1.62 -8.49 1.74
CA PRO A 73 1.33 -9.92 1.97
C PRO A 73 0.18 -10.18 2.96
N GLU A 74 -0.07 -9.24 3.88
CA GLU A 74 -1.21 -9.31 4.79
C GLU A 74 -2.54 -8.88 4.15
N MET A 75 -2.50 -8.34 2.92
CA MET A 75 -3.70 -7.92 2.18
C MET A 75 -4.28 -9.09 1.38
N THR A 76 -5.57 -8.99 1.07
CA THR A 76 -6.25 -9.94 0.20
C THR A 76 -6.62 -9.31 -1.13
N LEU A 77 -6.83 -10.12 -2.17
CA LEU A 77 -7.18 -9.64 -3.50
C LEU A 77 -8.44 -8.75 -3.45
N GLY A 78 -8.32 -7.55 -4.01
CA GLY A 78 -9.38 -6.53 -4.01
C GLY A 78 -9.45 -5.66 -2.74
N GLU A 79 -8.58 -5.88 -1.76
CA GLU A 79 -8.49 -5.06 -0.54
C GLU A 79 -8.01 -3.64 -0.88
N LYS A 80 -8.61 -2.64 -0.22
CA LYS A 80 -8.15 -1.25 -0.23
C LYS A 80 -7.79 -0.85 1.19
N SER A 81 -6.54 -0.47 1.40
CA SER A 81 -6.00 -0.12 2.71
C SER A 81 -5.15 1.15 2.64
N ILE A 82 -5.06 1.86 3.76
CA ILE A 82 -4.11 2.96 3.97
C ILE A 82 -2.92 2.38 4.70
N LEU A 83 -1.73 2.62 4.13
CA LEU A 83 -0.46 2.22 4.73
C LEU A 83 0.25 3.48 5.22
N THR A 84 0.44 3.58 6.53
CA THR A 84 1.29 4.61 7.14
C THR A 84 2.64 3.99 7.42
N ILE A 85 3.69 4.48 6.76
CA ILE A 85 5.04 3.92 6.81
C ILE A 85 5.94 4.95 7.48
N THR A 86 6.64 4.56 8.55
CA THR A 86 7.61 5.40 9.24
C THR A 86 9.03 4.96 8.90
N GLU A 87 10.00 5.87 9.06
CA GLU A 87 11.43 5.54 9.04
C GLU A 87 11.81 4.54 10.15
#